data_AF-A0A319BYN9-F1
#
_entry.id   AF-A0A319BYN9-F1
#
_cell.length_a   1.000
_cell.length_b   1.000
_cell.length_c   1.000
_cell.angle_alpha   90.00
_cell.angle_beta   90.00
_cell.angle_gamma   90.00
#
_symmetry.space_group_name_H-M   'P 1'
#
loop_
_entity.id
_entity.type
_entity.pdbx_description
1 polymer ?
#
loop_
_entity_poly.entity_id
_entity_poly.type
_entity_poly.pdbx_seq_one_letter_code
_entity_poly.pdbx_strand_id
1 'polypeptide(L)'
;MSNQAILRLTREIQQFQQGTDLSLAVHYDDSDIRNVHALILGPPDTPYQFGFFEFSIKFGRDYPTHPPNVQALTTNCGRCRFNPNIYATGKVCLSILGTWRGTRGEQWSSAQGLESILISIQSLMSSNPYENEPGFEVANSEHDKRNSEQYVAKIRHETLRLAVIEPLEASLGITPPSDANTSISDNEERELLKEDKPSPVPFADLRKRRFLWYFSAYMQSIDAAMLEYPRKQKFTRMPFEHGNNSMDGHFDYAELKQRLVVIKSALVGEGSNWSAEGLAAKEQEWGIAVNLQRQYEQIMESMKSQNNFTIDLNLVDENPFVWKLTYFGKPMTHLDGGIFEIDIHLSPNFPEVQPRVSMRTSFFHVRVSPDGVLCYFPHRSEEMRYHIDGIVAALEEENPPYDPRTAVNPEASRLFWGTPEDRKRYKRELRRSLERTMDQA
;
A
#
# COMPACT_ATOMS: atom_id res chain seq x y z
N MET A 1 -23.12 -3.78 -31.51
CA MET A 1 -22.91 -4.56 -30.27
C MET A 1 -21.53 -4.38 -29.63
N SER A 2 -20.53 -3.74 -30.27
CA SER A 2 -19.15 -3.63 -29.72
C SER A 2 -18.99 -2.73 -28.49
N ASN A 3 -19.96 -1.88 -28.16
CA ASN A 3 -19.82 -0.88 -27.09
C ASN A 3 -20.43 -1.29 -25.75
N GLN A 4 -21.16 -2.41 -25.64
CA GLN A 4 -21.83 -2.76 -24.39
C GLN A 4 -20.84 -3.14 -23.29
N ALA A 5 -19.81 -3.93 -23.63
CA ALA A 5 -18.73 -4.29 -22.70
C ALA A 5 -17.98 -3.05 -22.19
N ILE A 6 -17.64 -2.13 -23.09
CA ILE A 6 -16.95 -0.88 -22.76
C ILE A 6 -17.83 -0.02 -21.84
N LEU A 7 -19.10 0.21 -22.20
CA LEU A 7 -20.03 1.01 -21.39
C LEU A 7 -20.24 0.42 -19.99
N ARG A 8 -20.32 -0.91 -19.89
CA ARG A 8 -20.41 -1.61 -18.61
C ARG A 8 -19.13 -1.41 -17.79
N LEU A 9 -17.98 -1.61 -18.40
CA LEU A 9 -16.68 -1.52 -17.72
C LEU A 9 -16.36 -0.09 -17.28
N THR A 10 -16.64 0.92 -18.10
CA THR A 10 -16.52 2.33 -17.71
C THR A 10 -17.35 2.64 -16.47
N ARG A 11 -18.59 2.14 -16.40
CA ARG A 11 -19.44 2.33 -15.22
C ARG A 11 -18.89 1.61 -13.98
N GLU A 12 -18.43 0.37 -14.13
CA GLU A 12 -17.83 -0.38 -13.03
C GLU A 12 -16.56 0.29 -12.50
N ILE A 13 -15.70 0.81 -13.37
CA ILE A 13 -14.47 1.53 -12.99
C ILE A 13 -14.81 2.84 -12.28
N GLN A 14 -15.77 3.62 -12.79
CA GLN A 14 -16.23 4.84 -12.12
C GLN A 14 -16.80 4.55 -10.73
N GLN A 15 -17.59 3.48 -10.59
CA GLN A 15 -18.12 3.06 -9.29
C GLN A 15 -17.01 2.59 -8.35
N PHE A 16 -16.03 1.84 -8.88
CA PHE A 16 -14.87 1.38 -8.12
C PHE A 16 -14.02 2.55 -7.61
N GLN A 17 -13.78 3.58 -8.43
CA GLN A 17 -13.03 4.78 -8.06
C GLN A 17 -13.75 5.64 -6.99
N GLN A 18 -15.07 5.52 -6.86
CA GLN A 18 -15.84 6.14 -5.78
C GLN A 18 -15.78 5.33 -4.48
N GLY A 19 -15.33 4.08 -4.55
CA GLY A 19 -15.17 3.20 -3.40
C GLY A 19 -14.08 3.69 -2.44
N THR A 20 -14.24 3.36 -1.16
CA THR A 20 -13.28 3.70 -0.10
C THR A 20 -12.37 2.53 0.28
N ASP A 21 -12.40 1.43 -0.47
CA ASP A 21 -11.61 0.25 -0.16
C ASP A 21 -10.11 0.51 -0.37
N LEU A 22 -9.40 0.62 0.74
CA LEU A 22 -7.96 0.87 0.76
C LEU A 22 -7.13 -0.30 0.23
N SER A 23 -7.74 -1.46 0.06
CA SER A 23 -7.06 -2.69 -0.32
C SER A 23 -7.04 -2.97 -1.81
N LEU A 24 -7.86 -2.26 -2.60
CA LEU A 24 -7.98 -2.51 -4.02
C LEU A 24 -7.63 -1.22 -4.79
N ALA A 25 -6.80 -1.33 -5.83
CA ALA A 25 -6.55 -0.25 -6.77
C ALA A 25 -6.57 -0.78 -8.19
N VAL A 26 -6.99 0.05 -9.14
CA VAL A 26 -7.04 -0.31 -10.56
C VAL A 26 -6.39 0.77 -11.41
N HIS A 27 -5.75 0.34 -12.49
CA HIS A 27 -5.15 1.18 -13.50
C HIS A 27 -5.48 0.58 -14.87
N TYR A 28 -5.79 1.42 -15.84
CA TYR A 28 -6.09 1.00 -17.20
C TYR A 28 -5.54 2.06 -18.17
N ASP A 29 -5.25 1.63 -19.39
CA ASP A 29 -4.90 2.54 -20.46
C ASP A 29 -6.17 3.08 -21.12
N ASP A 30 -6.24 4.39 -21.32
CA ASP A 30 -7.33 5.06 -22.03
C ASP A 30 -7.47 4.54 -23.47
N SER A 31 -6.40 3.99 -24.05
CA SER A 31 -6.41 3.39 -25.38
C SER A 31 -7.19 2.06 -25.45
N ASP A 32 -7.19 1.26 -24.37
CA ASP A 32 -7.97 0.02 -24.25
C ASP A 32 -8.34 -0.30 -22.80
N ILE A 33 -9.45 0.29 -22.35
CA ILE A 33 -10.04 0.07 -21.02
C ILE A 33 -10.31 -1.40 -20.66
N ARG A 34 -10.34 -2.31 -21.65
CA ARG A 34 -10.54 -3.76 -21.42
C ARG A 34 -9.30 -4.47 -20.88
N ASN A 35 -8.14 -3.83 -20.87
CA ASN A 35 -6.96 -4.32 -20.17
C ASN A 35 -6.79 -3.51 -18.89
N VAL A 36 -7.08 -4.14 -17.76
CA VAL A 36 -7.02 -3.52 -16.45
C VAL A 36 -5.90 -4.18 -15.66
N HIS A 37 -5.00 -3.36 -15.14
CA HIS A 37 -4.09 -3.76 -14.08
C HIS A 37 -4.77 -3.51 -12.74
N ALA A 38 -4.67 -4.45 -11.81
CA ALA A 38 -5.20 -4.32 -10.47
C ALA A 38 -4.11 -4.60 -9.44
N LEU A 39 -4.15 -3.86 -8.35
CA LEU A 39 -3.34 -4.08 -7.17
C LEU A 39 -4.25 -4.48 -6.01
N ILE A 40 -3.96 -5.61 -5.39
CA ILE A 40 -4.63 -6.10 -4.18
C ILE A 40 -3.63 -6.06 -3.04
N LEU A 41 -3.96 -5.31 -1.99
CA LEU A 41 -3.26 -5.31 -0.73
C LEU A 41 -3.60 -6.60 0.01
N GLY A 42 -2.57 -7.35 0.41
CA GLY A 42 -2.75 -8.57 1.18
C GLY A 42 -3.41 -8.28 2.54
N PRO A 43 -4.41 -9.08 2.96
CA PRO A 43 -5.18 -8.82 4.17
C PRO A 43 -4.32 -8.81 5.45
N PRO A 44 -4.65 -7.95 6.43
CA PRO A 44 -4.02 -7.96 7.75
C PRO A 44 -4.17 -9.33 8.43
N ASP A 45 -3.24 -9.69 9.31
CA ASP A 45 -3.26 -10.95 10.08
C ASP A 45 -3.20 -12.23 9.22
N THR A 46 -2.64 -12.12 8.01
CA THR A 46 -2.40 -13.23 7.09
C THR A 46 -0.92 -13.26 6.66
N PRO A 47 -0.39 -14.36 6.10
CA PRO A 47 0.97 -14.35 5.54
C PRO A 47 1.13 -13.40 4.32
N TYR A 48 0.03 -12.82 3.82
CA TYR A 48 0.03 -11.84 2.74
C TYR A 48 0.07 -10.40 3.24
N GLN A 49 0.00 -10.19 4.56
CA GLN A 49 -0.22 -8.89 5.20
C GLN A 49 0.56 -7.74 4.56
N PHE A 50 -0.22 -6.78 4.05
CA PHE A 50 0.24 -5.54 3.42
C PHE A 50 1.11 -5.71 2.16
N GLY A 51 1.26 -6.92 1.62
CA GLY A 51 1.90 -7.16 0.32
C GLY A 51 1.11 -6.55 -0.84
N PHE A 52 1.81 -6.05 -1.86
CA PHE A 52 1.21 -5.47 -3.06
C PHE A 52 1.16 -6.52 -4.18
N PHE A 53 0.03 -7.21 -4.31
CA PHE A 53 -0.15 -8.25 -5.33
C PHE A 53 -0.77 -7.68 -6.61
N GLU A 54 -0.07 -7.81 -7.73
CA GLU A 54 -0.52 -7.32 -9.02
C GLU A 54 -1.21 -8.39 -9.85
N PHE A 55 -2.27 -7.98 -10.56
CA PHE A 55 -3.04 -8.81 -11.46
C PHE A 55 -3.31 -8.08 -12.78
N SER A 56 -3.25 -8.80 -13.89
CA SER A 56 -3.73 -8.36 -15.20
C SER A 56 -5.10 -8.98 -15.46
N ILE A 57 -6.07 -8.16 -15.80
CA ILE A 57 -7.45 -8.55 -16.09
C ILE A 57 -7.80 -8.11 -17.51
N LYS A 58 -8.15 -9.08 -18.35
CA LYS A 58 -8.51 -8.86 -19.74
C LYS A 58 -9.98 -9.19 -19.99
N PHE A 59 -10.76 -8.14 -20.25
CA PHE A 59 -12.19 -8.22 -20.53
C PHE A 59 -12.45 -8.55 -22.00
N GLY A 60 -13.20 -9.62 -22.25
CA GLY A 60 -13.63 -10.03 -23.59
C GLY A 60 -14.64 -9.05 -24.22
N ARG A 61 -14.86 -9.15 -25.53
CA ARG A 61 -15.88 -8.33 -26.24
C ARG A 61 -17.31 -8.71 -25.85
N ASP A 62 -17.47 -9.90 -25.32
CA ASP A 62 -18.67 -10.55 -24.82
C ASP A 62 -18.91 -10.30 -23.33
N TYR A 63 -18.08 -9.49 -22.65
CA TYR A 63 -18.33 -9.08 -21.27
C TYR A 63 -19.65 -8.28 -21.16
N PRO A 64 -20.52 -8.54 -20.16
CA PRO A 64 -20.36 -9.42 -19.00
C PRO A 64 -20.98 -10.83 -19.16
N THR A 65 -21.26 -11.27 -20.39
CA THR A 65 -21.81 -12.63 -20.63
C THR A 65 -20.81 -13.70 -20.22
N HIS A 66 -19.52 -13.50 -20.51
CA HIS A 66 -18.42 -14.37 -20.08
C HIS A 66 -17.49 -13.66 -19.10
N PRO A 67 -16.84 -14.40 -18.18
CA PRO A 67 -15.89 -13.82 -17.24
C PRO A 67 -14.64 -13.30 -17.97
N PRO A 68 -13.95 -12.29 -17.43
CA PRO A 68 -12.65 -11.88 -17.95
C PRO A 68 -11.56 -12.91 -17.64
N ASN A 69 -10.45 -12.84 -18.39
CA ASN A 69 -9.26 -13.61 -18.07
C ASN A 69 -8.42 -12.86 -17.01
N VAL A 70 -7.99 -13.55 -15.97
CA VAL A 70 -7.18 -12.98 -14.89
C VAL A 70 -5.84 -13.71 -14.79
N GLN A 71 -4.76 -12.95 -14.65
CA GLN A 71 -3.41 -13.47 -14.43
C GLN A 71 -2.73 -12.71 -13.29
N ALA A 72 -2.19 -13.43 -12.31
CA ALA A 72 -1.32 -12.86 -11.29
C ALA A 72 0.06 -12.53 -11.89
N LEU A 73 0.57 -11.33 -11.61
CA LEU A 73 1.84 -10.85 -12.13
C LEU A 73 2.97 -11.01 -11.10
N THR A 74 2.65 -10.87 -9.81
CA THR A 74 3.59 -11.09 -8.70
C THR A 74 3.87 -12.59 -8.54
N THR A 75 4.78 -13.14 -9.36
CA THR A 75 5.03 -14.59 -9.43
C THR A 75 6.52 -14.97 -9.49
N ASN A 76 7.43 -14.01 -9.35
CA ASN A 76 8.88 -14.23 -9.50
C ASN A 76 9.24 -14.95 -10.81
N CYS A 77 8.70 -14.46 -11.93
CA CYS A 77 8.88 -15.03 -13.26
C CYS A 77 8.51 -16.52 -13.33
N GLY A 78 7.35 -16.90 -12.78
CA GLY A 78 6.91 -18.30 -12.85
C GLY A 78 7.39 -19.20 -11.71
N ARG A 79 8.10 -18.67 -10.69
CA ARG A 79 8.79 -19.45 -9.65
C ARG A 79 8.15 -19.38 -8.26
N CYS A 80 7.17 -18.51 -8.05
CA CYS A 80 6.54 -18.32 -6.75
C CYS A 80 5.04 -18.63 -6.81
N ARG A 81 4.65 -19.76 -6.18
CA ARG A 81 3.25 -20.15 -5.96
C ARG A 81 2.72 -19.54 -4.67
N PHE A 82 2.10 -18.37 -4.74
CA PHE A 82 1.61 -17.66 -3.54
C PHE A 82 0.47 -18.37 -2.81
N ASN A 83 -0.38 -19.13 -3.50
CA ASN A 83 -1.54 -19.78 -2.91
C ASN A 83 -1.88 -21.06 -3.69
N PRO A 84 -2.54 -22.08 -3.09
CA PRO A 84 -3.10 -23.18 -3.86
C PRO A 84 -3.94 -22.77 -5.06
N ASN A 85 -4.60 -21.61 -4.98
CA ASN A 85 -5.40 -21.05 -6.05
C ASN A 85 -4.72 -19.90 -6.83
N ILE A 86 -3.46 -19.56 -6.52
CA ILE A 86 -2.66 -18.56 -7.24
C ILE A 86 -1.33 -19.22 -7.61
N TYR A 87 -1.31 -19.79 -8.83
CA TYR A 87 -0.22 -20.63 -9.29
C TYR A 87 1.03 -19.83 -9.60
N ALA A 88 2.18 -20.49 -9.61
CA ALA A 88 3.44 -19.88 -10.00
C ALA A 88 3.40 -19.32 -11.44
N THR A 89 2.64 -19.95 -12.35
CA THR A 89 2.46 -19.44 -13.74
C THR A 89 1.58 -18.19 -13.84
N GLY A 90 1.04 -17.70 -12.71
CA GLY A 90 0.07 -16.60 -12.66
C GLY A 90 -1.38 -17.02 -12.86
N LYS A 91 -1.68 -18.32 -13.03
CA LYS A 91 -3.08 -18.77 -13.14
C LYS A 91 -3.81 -18.59 -11.80
N VAL A 92 -4.97 -17.93 -11.85
CA VAL A 92 -5.87 -17.76 -10.71
C VAL A 92 -7.04 -18.75 -10.83
N CYS A 93 -7.27 -19.53 -9.78
CA CYS A 93 -8.32 -20.56 -9.70
C CYS A 93 -9.50 -20.07 -8.86
N LEU A 94 -10.57 -19.64 -9.53
CA LEU A 94 -11.81 -19.20 -8.90
C LEU A 94 -13.03 -19.71 -9.69
N SER A 95 -14.09 -20.10 -8.96
CA SER A 95 -15.33 -20.59 -9.58
C SER A 95 -16.01 -19.50 -10.43
N ILE A 96 -15.97 -18.25 -9.96
CA ILE A 96 -16.51 -17.09 -10.69
C ILE A 96 -15.72 -16.78 -11.97
N LEU A 97 -14.48 -17.28 -12.11
CA LEU A 97 -13.69 -17.15 -13.33
C LEU A 97 -13.78 -18.40 -14.22
N GLY A 98 -14.54 -19.42 -13.81
CA GLY A 98 -14.62 -20.70 -14.50
C GLY A 98 -13.33 -21.53 -14.45
N THR A 99 -12.36 -21.14 -13.62
CA THR A 99 -11.05 -21.81 -13.49
C THR A 99 -10.98 -22.73 -12.27
N TRP A 100 -12.07 -22.84 -11.51
CA TRP A 100 -12.24 -23.75 -10.38
C TRP A 100 -13.65 -24.33 -10.32
N ARG A 101 -13.80 -25.40 -9.54
CA ARG A 101 -15.09 -26.05 -9.29
C ARG A 101 -15.95 -25.11 -8.43
N GLY A 102 -17.24 -25.07 -8.69
CA GLY A 102 -18.19 -24.30 -7.89
C GLY A 102 -19.58 -24.92 -8.01
N THR A 103 -20.40 -24.72 -6.99
CA THR A 103 -21.81 -25.11 -7.00
C THR A 103 -22.65 -24.11 -7.80
N ARG A 104 -23.91 -24.45 -8.07
CA ARG A 104 -24.82 -23.59 -8.82
C ARG A 104 -25.06 -22.29 -8.04
N GLY A 105 -24.61 -21.17 -8.59
CA GLY A 105 -24.66 -19.85 -7.96
C GLY A 105 -23.29 -19.27 -7.60
N GLU A 106 -22.25 -20.12 -7.50
CA GLU A 106 -20.86 -19.70 -7.23
C GLU A 106 -20.04 -19.51 -8.52
N GLN A 107 -20.62 -19.87 -9.67
CA GLN A 107 -20.03 -19.68 -10.99
C GLN A 107 -20.29 -18.26 -11.52
N TRP A 108 -19.59 -17.89 -12.60
CA TRP A 108 -19.78 -16.61 -13.26
C TRP A 108 -21.26 -16.35 -13.58
N SER A 109 -21.71 -15.12 -13.31
CA SER A 109 -22.95 -14.58 -13.84
C SER A 109 -22.72 -13.11 -14.20
N SER A 110 -23.47 -12.58 -15.16
CA SER A 110 -23.38 -11.18 -15.57
C SER A 110 -23.76 -10.16 -14.48
N ALA A 111 -24.18 -10.62 -13.29
CA ALA A 111 -24.37 -9.78 -12.12
C ALA A 111 -23.03 -9.42 -11.44
N GLN A 112 -22.02 -10.25 -11.60
CA GLN A 112 -20.66 -10.03 -11.08
C GLN A 112 -19.93 -8.97 -11.92
N GLY A 113 -18.86 -8.39 -11.37
CA GLY A 113 -18.08 -7.38 -12.07
C GLY A 113 -16.65 -7.26 -11.55
N LEU A 114 -15.94 -6.21 -11.96
CA LEU A 114 -14.55 -5.94 -11.58
C LEU A 114 -14.32 -6.02 -10.07
N GLU A 115 -15.13 -5.31 -9.28
CA GLU A 115 -14.99 -5.27 -7.82
C GLU A 115 -15.16 -6.66 -7.19
N SER A 116 -16.19 -7.42 -7.58
CA SER A 116 -16.44 -8.74 -7.00
C SER A 116 -15.39 -9.77 -7.39
N ILE A 117 -14.77 -9.63 -8.57
CA ILE A 117 -13.59 -10.42 -8.96
C ILE A 117 -12.43 -10.12 -8.01
N LEU A 118 -12.11 -8.84 -7.78
CA LEU A 118 -11.00 -8.45 -6.91
C LEU A 118 -11.21 -8.90 -5.46
N ILE A 119 -12.42 -8.73 -4.92
CA ILE A 119 -12.78 -9.22 -3.58
C ILE A 119 -12.64 -10.76 -3.50
N SER A 120 -13.05 -11.48 -4.55
CA SER A 120 -12.93 -12.95 -4.59
C SER A 120 -11.48 -13.42 -4.69
N ILE A 121 -10.59 -12.65 -5.31
CA ILE A 121 -9.15 -12.96 -5.32
C ILE A 121 -8.56 -12.69 -3.94
N GLN A 122 -8.90 -11.56 -3.32
CA GLN A 122 -8.42 -11.22 -1.98
C GLN A 122 -8.87 -12.24 -0.93
N SER A 123 -10.07 -12.81 -1.04
CA SER A 123 -10.57 -13.80 -0.09
C SER A 123 -9.78 -15.12 -0.11
N LEU A 124 -9.02 -15.41 -1.19
CA LEU A 124 -8.09 -16.53 -1.22
C LEU A 124 -6.88 -16.32 -0.29
N MET A 125 -6.55 -15.07 0.02
CA MET A 125 -5.42 -14.68 0.86
C MET A 125 -5.75 -14.84 2.35
N SER A 126 -6.11 -16.05 2.76
CA SER A 126 -6.52 -16.38 4.13
C SER A 126 -5.34 -16.47 5.10
N SER A 127 -5.62 -16.52 6.41
CA SER A 127 -4.61 -16.72 7.46
C SER A 127 -3.94 -18.09 7.38
N ASN A 128 -4.67 -19.12 6.94
CA ASN A 128 -4.16 -20.46 6.68
C ASN A 128 -4.39 -20.88 5.21
N PRO A 129 -3.54 -20.43 4.27
CA PRO A 129 -3.70 -20.78 2.86
C PRO A 129 -3.40 -22.24 2.53
N TYR A 130 -2.93 -23.05 3.48
CA TYR A 130 -2.78 -24.50 3.30
C TYR A 130 -4.13 -25.19 3.10
N GLU A 131 -5.17 -24.71 3.79
CA GLU A 131 -6.54 -25.25 3.73
C GLU A 131 -7.24 -24.98 2.38
N ASN A 132 -6.69 -24.08 1.57
CA ASN A 132 -7.21 -23.79 0.23
C ASN A 132 -6.93 -24.92 -0.78
N GLU A 133 -6.04 -25.86 -0.46
CA GLU A 133 -5.76 -27.01 -1.32
C GLU A 133 -6.89 -28.06 -1.19
N PRO A 134 -7.45 -28.56 -2.30
CA PRO A 134 -8.40 -29.66 -2.28
C PRO A 134 -7.93 -30.87 -1.48
N GLY A 135 -8.75 -31.30 -0.53
CA GLY A 135 -8.45 -32.43 0.36
C GLY A 135 -7.71 -32.05 1.63
N PHE A 136 -7.36 -30.77 1.83
CA PHE A 136 -6.71 -30.24 3.02
C PHE A 136 -7.59 -29.29 3.85
N GLU A 137 -8.88 -29.15 3.50
CA GLU A 137 -9.80 -28.16 4.10
C GLU A 137 -10.05 -28.39 5.61
N VAL A 138 -9.93 -29.64 6.06
CA VAL A 138 -10.09 -30.05 7.47
C VAL A 138 -8.84 -30.75 8.01
N ALA A 139 -7.70 -30.52 7.36
CA ALA A 139 -6.43 -31.15 7.69
C ALA A 139 -5.96 -30.71 9.09
N ASN A 140 -6.01 -31.63 10.06
CA ASN A 140 -5.76 -31.33 11.47
C ASN A 140 -4.78 -32.32 12.13
N SER A 141 -4.11 -33.17 11.34
CA SER A 141 -3.05 -34.02 11.89
C SER A 141 -1.87 -33.16 12.36
N GLU A 142 -1.06 -33.67 13.29
CA GLU A 142 0.16 -32.96 13.71
C GLU A 142 1.13 -32.71 12.54
N HIS A 143 1.10 -33.58 11.53
CA HIS A 143 1.86 -33.38 10.29
C HIS A 143 1.31 -32.19 9.48
N ASP A 144 -0.02 -32.08 9.36
CA ASP A 144 -0.66 -31.00 8.61
C ASP A 144 -0.50 -29.65 9.29
N LYS A 145 -0.61 -29.59 10.62
CA LYS A 145 -0.36 -28.36 11.38
C LYS A 145 1.05 -27.85 11.14
N ARG A 146 2.04 -28.73 11.22
CA ARG A 146 3.44 -28.38 10.92
C ARG A 146 3.62 -27.92 9.48
N ASN A 147 3.00 -28.60 8.52
CA ASN A 147 3.08 -28.19 7.11
C ASN A 147 2.42 -26.84 6.88
N SER A 148 1.24 -26.61 7.47
CA SER A 148 0.53 -25.32 7.43
C SER A 148 1.39 -24.19 7.98
N GLU A 149 2.01 -24.36 9.15
CA GLU A 149 2.93 -23.37 9.74
C GLU A 149 4.11 -23.06 8.80
N GLN A 150 4.74 -24.10 8.23
CA GLN A 150 5.84 -23.93 7.28
C GLN A 150 5.39 -23.25 5.98
N TYR A 151 4.18 -23.53 5.52
CA TYR A 151 3.59 -22.93 4.32
C TYR A 151 3.28 -21.44 4.54
N VAL A 152 2.69 -21.11 5.70
CA VAL A 152 2.44 -19.73 6.14
C VAL A 152 3.77 -18.96 6.25
N ALA A 153 4.80 -19.55 6.84
CA ALA A 153 6.10 -18.91 7.02
C ALA A 153 6.75 -18.55 5.68
N LYS A 154 6.80 -19.48 4.72
CA LYS A 154 7.41 -19.19 3.41
C LYS A 154 6.61 -18.18 2.59
N ILE A 155 5.27 -18.21 2.65
CA ILE A 155 4.44 -17.18 2.00
C ILE A 155 4.74 -15.82 2.62
N ARG A 156 4.82 -15.71 3.94
CA ARG A 156 5.18 -14.45 4.61
C ARG A 156 6.53 -13.91 4.15
N HIS A 157 7.53 -14.77 4.05
CA HIS A 157 8.84 -14.39 3.52
C HIS A 157 8.74 -13.86 2.09
N GLU A 158 8.09 -14.61 1.20
CA GLU A 158 7.97 -14.27 -0.22
C GLU A 158 7.06 -13.06 -0.45
N THR A 159 6.05 -12.81 0.40
CA THR A 159 5.25 -11.58 0.40
C THR A 159 6.14 -10.37 0.63
N LEU A 160 6.98 -10.38 1.68
CA LEU A 160 7.89 -9.28 1.96
C LEU A 160 8.89 -9.08 0.82
N ARG A 161 9.47 -10.16 0.30
CA ARG A 161 10.48 -10.09 -0.77
C ARG A 161 9.90 -9.61 -2.11
N LEU A 162 8.89 -10.30 -2.61
CA LEU A 162 8.38 -10.13 -3.97
C LEU A 162 7.22 -9.15 -4.09
N ALA A 163 6.36 -9.07 -3.07
CA ALA A 163 5.16 -8.23 -3.11
C ALA A 163 5.39 -6.86 -2.43
N VAL A 164 6.47 -6.68 -1.66
CA VAL A 164 6.80 -5.40 -1.02
C VAL A 164 8.12 -4.85 -1.55
N ILE A 165 9.23 -5.56 -1.31
CA ILE A 165 10.59 -5.04 -1.53
C ILE A 165 10.91 -4.86 -3.03
N GLU A 166 10.82 -5.92 -3.84
CA GLU A 166 11.23 -5.87 -5.25
C GLU A 166 10.48 -4.81 -6.09
N PRO A 167 9.14 -4.66 -6.00
CA PRO A 167 8.43 -3.61 -6.73
C PRO A 167 8.87 -2.20 -6.31
N LEU A 168 9.20 -2.01 -5.03
CA LEU A 168 9.67 -0.72 -4.51
C LEU A 168 11.10 -0.43 -4.98
N GLU A 169 12.00 -1.41 -4.92
CA GLU A 169 13.36 -1.30 -5.44
C GLU A 169 13.35 -0.94 -6.93
N ALA A 170 12.51 -1.62 -7.73
CA ALA A 170 12.33 -1.30 -9.14
C ALA A 170 11.85 0.14 -9.35
N SER A 171 10.87 0.60 -8.54
CA SER A 171 10.33 1.98 -8.64
C SER A 171 11.30 3.08 -8.16
N LEU A 172 12.31 2.71 -7.39
CA LEU A 172 13.32 3.61 -6.84
C LEU A 172 14.69 3.47 -7.53
N GLY A 173 14.82 2.55 -8.50
CA GLY A 173 16.08 2.28 -9.17
C GLY A 173 17.17 1.68 -8.25
N ILE A 174 16.77 1.02 -7.17
CA ILE A 174 17.70 0.38 -6.22
C ILE A 174 18.08 -1.00 -6.78
N THR A 175 19.38 -1.25 -6.92
CA THR A 175 19.89 -2.58 -7.30
C THR A 175 20.10 -3.43 -6.06
N PRO A 176 19.62 -4.69 -6.04
CA PRO A 176 19.77 -5.55 -4.89
C PRO A 176 21.25 -5.98 -4.72
N PRO A 177 21.73 -6.19 -3.49
CA PRO A 177 23.13 -6.54 -3.23
C PRO A 177 23.60 -7.85 -3.89
N SER A 178 22.68 -8.77 -4.22
CA SER A 178 23.00 -10.09 -4.76
C SER A 178 23.22 -10.12 -6.29
N ASP A 179 22.90 -9.05 -7.02
CA ASP A 179 22.96 -9.04 -8.50
C ASP A 179 24.37 -8.86 -9.08
N ALA A 180 25.42 -8.86 -8.25
CA ALA A 180 26.81 -8.84 -8.74
C ALA A 180 27.26 -10.14 -9.44
N ASN A 181 26.45 -11.21 -9.44
CA ASN A 181 26.79 -12.53 -10.01
C ASN A 181 25.68 -13.18 -10.85
N THR A 182 24.65 -12.44 -11.28
CA THR A 182 23.59 -12.98 -12.14
C THR A 182 24.09 -13.03 -13.59
N SER A 183 23.96 -14.18 -14.26
CA SER A 183 24.47 -14.43 -15.61
C SER A 183 23.92 -13.45 -16.64
N ILE A 184 24.75 -13.12 -17.64
CA ILE A 184 24.52 -12.18 -18.74
C ILE A 184 23.17 -12.39 -19.46
N SER A 185 22.55 -13.58 -19.39
CA SER A 185 21.22 -13.88 -19.96
C SER A 185 20.05 -13.12 -19.35
N ASP A 186 20.09 -12.80 -18.05
CA ASP A 186 18.96 -12.17 -17.35
C ASP A 186 18.93 -10.65 -17.60
N ASN A 187 20.07 -10.07 -18.02
CA ASN A 187 20.17 -8.68 -18.42
C ASN A 187 19.59 -8.44 -19.82
N GLU A 188 19.75 -9.39 -20.76
CA GLU A 188 19.22 -9.24 -22.13
C GLU A 188 17.68 -9.19 -22.15
N GLU A 189 17.00 -9.96 -21.30
CA GLU A 189 15.53 -9.92 -21.18
C GLU A 189 15.01 -8.64 -20.48
N ARG A 190 15.79 -8.08 -19.53
CA ARG A 190 15.49 -6.79 -18.89
C ARG A 190 15.73 -5.59 -19.82
N GLU A 191 16.65 -5.69 -20.78
CA GLU A 191 16.92 -4.62 -21.75
C GLU A 191 15.89 -4.55 -22.89
N LEU A 192 15.29 -5.68 -23.29
CA LEU A 192 14.29 -5.73 -24.37
C LEU A 192 12.95 -5.04 -24.05
N LEU A 193 12.73 -4.61 -22.80
CA LEU A 193 11.53 -3.88 -22.36
C LEU A 193 11.74 -2.34 -22.29
N LYS A 194 12.91 -1.82 -22.71
CA LYS A 194 13.27 -0.40 -22.58
C LYS A 194 13.13 0.42 -23.88
N GLU A 195 12.40 -0.07 -24.88
CA GLU A 195 12.03 0.74 -26.05
C GLU A 195 10.55 1.12 -25.99
N ASP A 196 10.24 2.05 -25.10
CA ASP A 196 9.22 3.08 -25.27
C ASP A 196 9.33 4.04 -24.08
N LYS A 197 8.87 5.29 -24.20
CA LYS A 197 8.84 6.29 -23.11
C LYS A 197 8.49 5.59 -21.78
N PRO A 198 9.14 5.92 -20.63
CA PRO A 198 8.75 5.30 -19.37
C PRO A 198 7.32 5.73 -19.05
N SER A 199 6.36 4.89 -19.46
CA SER A 199 5.01 4.95 -18.96
C SER A 199 5.12 4.82 -17.46
N PRO A 200 4.45 5.67 -16.67
CA PRO A 200 4.53 5.59 -15.22
C PRO A 200 4.16 4.17 -14.79
N VAL A 201 5.10 3.49 -14.12
CA VAL A 201 4.87 2.13 -13.63
C VAL A 201 3.61 2.15 -12.76
N PRO A 202 2.55 1.41 -13.13
CA PRO A 202 1.29 1.46 -12.41
C PRO A 202 1.50 1.25 -10.91
N PHE A 203 0.78 2.03 -10.11
CA PHE A 203 0.78 1.98 -8.64
C PHE A 203 2.11 2.34 -7.95
N ALA A 204 3.13 2.84 -8.65
CA ALA A 204 4.42 3.16 -8.05
C ALA A 204 4.29 4.09 -6.83
N ASP A 205 3.65 5.25 -6.97
CA ASP A 205 3.44 6.18 -5.84
C ASP A 205 2.56 5.58 -4.73
N LEU A 206 1.52 4.82 -5.11
CA LEU A 206 0.66 4.14 -4.14
C LEU A 206 1.46 3.19 -3.25
N ARG A 207 2.35 2.36 -3.83
CA ARG A 207 3.23 1.47 -3.06
C ARG A 207 4.14 2.25 -2.14
N LYS A 208 4.79 3.31 -2.63
CA LYS A 208 5.69 4.16 -1.83
C LYS A 208 4.99 4.74 -0.59
N ARG A 209 3.78 5.29 -0.76
CA ARG A 209 3.00 5.84 0.37
C ARG A 209 2.57 4.77 1.37
N ARG A 210 1.99 3.68 0.88
CA ARG A 210 1.52 2.57 1.73
C ARG A 210 2.67 1.86 2.43
N PHE A 211 3.85 1.79 1.80
CA PHE A 211 5.05 1.27 2.43
C PHE A 211 5.43 2.06 3.67
N LEU A 212 5.43 3.39 3.61
CA LEU A 212 5.75 4.24 4.75
C LEU A 212 4.74 4.05 5.89
N TRP A 213 3.47 3.78 5.57
CA TRP A 213 2.43 3.49 6.56
C TRP A 213 2.65 2.15 7.27
N TYR A 214 3.05 1.12 6.54
CA TYR A 214 3.17 -0.24 7.06
C TYR A 214 4.59 -0.64 7.47
N PHE A 215 5.57 0.27 7.35
CA PHE A 215 6.99 0.00 7.64
C PHE A 215 7.19 -0.66 9.01
N SER A 216 6.53 -0.12 10.05
CA SER A 216 6.63 -0.67 11.42
C SER A 216 6.10 -2.10 11.51
N ALA A 217 5.01 -2.43 10.79
CA ALA A 217 4.44 -3.77 10.77
C ALA A 217 5.37 -4.76 10.04
N TYR A 218 6.02 -4.34 8.94
CA TYR A 218 7.01 -5.18 8.26
C TYR A 218 8.20 -5.49 9.17
N MET A 219 8.72 -4.48 9.87
CA MET A 219 9.86 -4.66 10.79
C MET A 219 9.52 -5.61 11.94
N GLN A 220 8.33 -5.47 12.55
CA GLN A 220 7.87 -6.40 13.59
C GLN A 220 7.72 -7.84 13.09
N SER A 221 7.17 -8.02 11.88
CA SER A 221 7.03 -9.32 11.24
C SER A 221 8.38 -9.99 10.97
N ILE A 222 9.35 -9.22 10.48
CA ILE A 222 10.73 -9.68 10.25
C ILE A 222 11.43 -10.03 11.56
N ASP A 223 11.35 -9.15 12.56
CA ASP A 223 12.03 -9.36 13.84
C ASP A 223 11.50 -10.60 14.56
N ALA A 224 10.19 -10.84 14.51
CA ALA A 224 9.59 -12.07 15.02
C ALA A 224 10.08 -13.31 14.25
N ALA A 225 10.09 -13.24 12.92
CA ALA A 225 10.48 -14.39 12.09
C ALA A 225 11.99 -14.69 12.15
N MET A 226 12.85 -13.71 12.39
CA MET A 226 14.29 -13.90 12.60
C MET A 226 14.62 -14.74 13.84
N LEU A 227 13.74 -14.74 14.85
CA LEU A 227 13.91 -15.57 16.05
C LEU A 227 13.59 -17.05 15.78
N GLU A 228 12.73 -17.32 14.81
CA GLU A 228 12.18 -18.65 14.52
C GLU A 228 12.91 -19.34 13.35
N TYR A 229 13.30 -18.58 12.32
CA TYR A 229 13.86 -19.10 11.07
C TYR A 229 15.31 -18.65 10.85
N PRO A 230 16.29 -19.55 11.07
CA PRO A 230 17.69 -19.32 10.74
C PRO A 230 17.91 -18.91 9.28
N ARG A 231 18.94 -18.08 9.10
CA ARG A 231 19.38 -17.63 7.77
C ARG A 231 19.75 -18.81 6.87
N LYS A 232 19.33 -18.75 5.61
CA LYS A 232 19.54 -19.78 4.57
C LYS A 232 18.90 -21.13 4.86
N GLN A 233 17.98 -21.22 5.82
CA GLN A 233 17.12 -22.40 5.95
C GLN A 233 16.24 -22.52 4.70
N LYS A 234 16.28 -23.69 4.04
CA LYS A 234 15.46 -23.95 2.86
C LYS A 234 13.99 -24.01 3.21
N PHE A 235 13.13 -23.56 2.30
CA PHE A 235 11.69 -23.75 2.42
C PHE A 235 11.34 -25.23 2.42
N THR A 236 10.40 -25.60 3.29
CA THR A 236 9.81 -26.93 3.27
C THR A 236 8.83 -27.02 2.10
N ARG A 237 9.04 -28.01 1.24
CA ARG A 237 8.14 -28.29 0.11
C ARG A 237 6.89 -29.00 0.62
N MET A 238 5.72 -28.49 0.25
CA MET A 238 4.44 -29.09 0.63
C MET A 238 4.08 -30.28 -0.25
N PRO A 239 3.26 -31.23 0.23
CA PRO A 239 2.88 -32.43 -0.53
C PRO A 239 2.22 -32.11 -1.88
N PHE A 240 1.47 -31.01 -1.96
CA PHE A 240 0.76 -30.56 -3.16
C PHE A 240 1.62 -29.72 -4.13
N GLU A 241 2.89 -29.48 -3.82
CA GLU A 241 3.78 -28.70 -4.69
C GLU A 241 4.58 -29.60 -5.63
N HIS A 242 4.26 -29.55 -6.92
CA HIS A 242 4.87 -30.44 -7.91
C HIS A 242 5.14 -29.72 -9.25
N GLY A 243 6.24 -30.12 -9.90
CA GLY A 243 6.69 -29.56 -11.17
C GLY A 243 6.89 -28.03 -11.09
N ASN A 244 6.36 -27.33 -12.10
CA ASN A 244 6.50 -25.87 -12.26
C ASN A 244 5.54 -25.07 -11.37
N ASN A 245 4.75 -25.71 -10.49
CA ASN A 245 3.87 -25.05 -9.53
C ASN A 245 4.33 -25.33 -8.10
N SER A 246 5.51 -24.83 -7.77
CA SER A 246 6.14 -24.96 -6.44
C SER A 246 6.69 -23.60 -5.99
N MET A 247 7.07 -23.51 -4.72
CA MET A 247 7.74 -22.36 -4.14
C MET A 247 9.00 -22.83 -3.42
N ASP A 248 10.09 -22.92 -4.17
CA ASP A 248 11.41 -23.28 -3.68
C ASP A 248 12.22 -22.01 -3.33
N GLY A 249 13.01 -22.06 -2.27
CA GLY A 249 13.75 -20.90 -1.78
C GLY A 249 14.35 -21.13 -0.40
N HIS A 250 14.72 -20.03 0.26
CA HIS A 250 15.28 -20.05 1.61
C HIS A 250 14.91 -18.78 2.36
N PHE A 251 14.87 -18.88 3.69
CA PHE A 251 14.65 -17.74 4.56
C PHE A 251 15.94 -16.89 4.66
N ASP A 252 15.84 -15.59 4.38
CA ASP A 252 16.89 -14.60 4.67
C ASP A 252 16.28 -13.28 5.18
N TYR A 253 15.59 -13.34 6.32
CA TYR A 253 14.97 -12.18 6.94
C TYR A 253 15.97 -11.07 7.30
N ALA A 254 17.24 -11.42 7.56
CA ALA A 254 18.30 -10.44 7.81
C ALA A 254 18.58 -9.58 6.57
N GLU A 255 18.62 -10.19 5.37
CA GLU A 255 18.72 -9.47 4.11
C GLU A 255 17.47 -8.62 3.84
N LEU A 256 16.27 -9.20 4.03
CA LEU A 256 15.01 -8.45 3.83
C LEU A 256 14.95 -7.20 4.73
N LYS A 257 15.41 -7.32 5.99
CA LYS A 257 15.49 -6.19 6.93
C LYS A 257 16.38 -5.07 6.39
N GLN A 258 17.56 -5.41 5.88
CA GLN A 258 18.49 -4.44 5.31
C GLN A 258 17.89 -3.73 4.10
N ARG A 259 17.26 -4.48 3.19
CA ARG A 259 16.61 -3.95 1.98
C ARG A 259 15.46 -3.00 2.32
N LEU A 260 14.60 -3.34 3.30
CA LEU A 260 13.53 -2.45 3.77
C LEU A 260 14.07 -1.12 4.31
N VAL A 261 15.16 -1.16 5.08
CA VAL A 261 15.79 0.06 5.61
C VAL A 261 16.32 0.94 4.48
N VAL A 262 16.98 0.34 3.48
CA VAL A 262 17.46 1.08 2.30
C VAL A 262 16.31 1.75 1.54
N ILE A 263 15.21 1.02 1.30
CA ILE A 263 14.00 1.57 0.68
C ILE A 263 13.44 2.74 1.49
N LYS A 264 13.32 2.59 2.81
CA LYS A 264 12.83 3.67 3.69
C LYS A 264 13.73 4.89 3.61
N SER A 265 15.05 4.73 3.67
CA SER A 265 15.99 5.84 3.54
C SER A 265 15.87 6.54 2.18
N ALA A 266 15.71 5.79 1.09
CA ALA A 266 15.50 6.36 -0.25
C ALA A 266 14.19 7.17 -0.33
N LEU A 267 13.11 6.70 0.29
CA LEU A 267 11.82 7.40 0.32
C LEU A 267 11.82 8.66 1.19
N VAL A 268 12.59 8.66 2.29
CA VAL A 268 12.81 9.88 3.07
C VAL A 268 13.63 10.88 2.25
N GLY A 269 14.66 10.43 1.55
CA GLY A 269 15.45 11.25 0.64
C GLY A 269 14.65 11.82 -0.54
N GLU A 270 13.65 11.08 -1.04
CA GLU A 270 12.75 11.54 -2.12
C GLU A 270 12.08 12.88 -1.78
N GLY A 271 11.58 13.05 -0.54
CA GLY A 271 10.98 14.32 -0.10
C GLY A 271 11.96 15.49 -0.05
N SER A 272 13.20 15.24 0.39
CA SER A 272 14.27 16.24 0.37
C SER A 272 14.67 16.63 -1.06
N ASN A 273 14.73 15.65 -1.97
CA ASN A 273 15.04 15.91 -3.38
C ASN A 273 13.98 16.79 -4.03
N TRP A 274 12.70 16.55 -3.77
CA TRP A 274 11.62 17.42 -4.27
C TRP A 274 11.72 18.86 -3.78
N SER A 275 12.25 19.07 -2.58
CA SER A 275 12.49 20.43 -2.08
C SER A 275 13.51 21.16 -2.94
N ALA A 276 14.62 20.50 -3.29
CA ALA A 276 15.67 21.07 -4.14
C ALA A 276 15.20 21.26 -5.59
N GLU A 277 14.54 20.25 -6.17
CA GLU A 277 13.95 20.34 -7.51
C GLU A 277 12.87 21.43 -7.59
N GLY A 278 12.05 21.54 -6.54
CA GLY A 278 10.99 22.53 -6.44
C GLY A 278 11.51 23.98 -6.40
N LEU A 279 12.65 24.21 -5.74
CA LEU A 279 13.29 25.52 -5.74
C LEU A 279 13.78 25.89 -7.16
N ALA A 280 14.42 24.94 -7.86
CA ALA A 280 14.81 25.15 -9.25
C ALA A 280 13.60 25.37 -10.18
N ALA A 281 12.49 24.67 -9.95
CA ALA A 281 11.25 24.87 -10.69
C ALA A 281 10.62 26.24 -10.43
N LYS A 282 10.73 26.77 -9.20
CA LYS A 282 10.32 28.14 -8.86
C LYS A 282 11.18 29.17 -9.59
N GLU A 283 12.50 29.03 -9.56
CA GLU A 283 13.44 29.94 -10.25
C GLU A 283 13.22 29.98 -11.76
N GLN A 284 12.79 28.86 -12.36
CA GLN A 284 12.49 28.74 -13.78
C GLN A 284 11.03 29.06 -14.13
N GLU A 285 10.22 29.52 -13.17
CA GLU A 285 8.79 29.85 -13.34
C GLU A 285 7.97 28.71 -13.97
N TRP A 286 8.27 27.46 -13.59
CA TRP A 286 7.50 26.31 -14.08
C TRP A 286 6.03 26.43 -13.67
N GLY A 287 5.14 26.04 -14.58
CA GLY A 287 3.69 26.19 -14.38
C GLY A 287 3.16 25.54 -13.10
N ILE A 288 3.77 24.42 -12.68
CA ILE A 288 3.42 23.75 -11.41
C ILE A 288 3.81 24.57 -10.18
N ALA A 289 4.98 25.22 -10.17
CA ALA A 289 5.42 26.06 -9.07
C ALA A 289 4.49 27.28 -8.90
N VAL A 290 4.12 27.91 -10.01
CA VAL A 290 3.15 29.02 -10.04
C VAL A 290 1.76 28.56 -9.58
N ASN A 291 1.32 27.37 -10.00
CA ASN A 291 0.04 26.81 -9.59
C ASN A 291 -0.01 26.55 -8.08
N LEU A 292 1.01 25.89 -7.51
CA LEU A 292 1.09 25.61 -6.08
C LEU A 292 1.18 26.89 -5.25
N GLN A 293 1.96 27.88 -5.69
CA GLN A 293 2.02 29.19 -5.06
C GLN A 293 0.63 29.86 -5.02
N ARG A 294 -0.10 29.83 -6.13
CA ARG A 294 -1.47 30.36 -6.19
C ARG A 294 -2.43 29.60 -5.27
N GLN A 295 -2.33 28.27 -5.21
CA GLN A 295 -3.15 27.47 -4.29
C GLN A 295 -2.88 27.87 -2.84
N TYR A 296 -1.61 28.04 -2.46
CA TYR A 296 -1.21 28.51 -1.13
C TYR A 296 -1.85 29.86 -0.78
N GLU A 297 -1.73 30.85 -1.67
CA GLU A 297 -2.30 32.19 -1.47
C GLU A 297 -3.83 32.16 -1.30
N GLN A 298 -4.52 31.38 -2.14
CA GLN A 298 -5.98 31.21 -2.05
C GLN A 298 -6.41 30.55 -0.74
N ILE A 299 -5.66 29.56 -0.27
CA ILE A 299 -5.94 28.88 1.00
C ILE A 299 -5.75 29.85 2.16
N MET A 300 -4.65 30.61 2.16
CA MET A 300 -4.35 31.61 3.20
C MET A 300 -5.41 32.72 3.25
N GLU A 301 -5.85 33.23 2.10
CA GLU A 301 -6.93 34.24 2.04
C GLU A 301 -8.27 33.67 2.52
N SER A 302 -8.60 32.45 2.12
CA SER A 302 -9.80 31.75 2.61
C SER A 302 -9.77 31.56 4.13
N MET A 303 -8.64 31.19 4.71
CA MET A 303 -8.51 30.99 6.17
C MET A 303 -8.64 32.31 6.95
N LYS A 304 -8.05 33.40 6.44
CA LYS A 304 -8.18 34.75 7.02
C LYS A 304 -9.63 35.23 7.01
N SER A 305 -10.34 35.05 5.89
CA SER A 305 -11.74 35.47 5.78
C SER A 305 -12.69 34.69 6.70
N GLN A 306 -12.37 33.42 6.99
CA GLN A 306 -13.14 32.57 7.89
C GLN A 306 -12.76 32.73 9.37
N ASN A 307 -11.78 33.59 9.69
CA ASN A 307 -11.27 33.81 11.05
C ASN A 307 -10.84 32.51 11.74
N ASN A 308 -10.32 31.55 10.97
CA ASN A 308 -9.95 30.23 11.47
C ASN A 308 -8.53 30.24 12.03
N PHE A 309 -8.39 30.51 13.34
CA PHE A 309 -7.09 30.52 14.02
C PHE A 309 -6.56 29.13 14.41
N THR A 310 -7.26 28.05 14.06
CA THR A 310 -6.84 26.69 14.43
C THR A 310 -5.73 26.16 13.52
N ILE A 311 -5.45 26.82 12.41
CA ILE A 311 -4.46 26.41 11.42
C ILE A 311 -3.59 27.61 11.06
N ASP A 312 -2.28 27.41 11.08
CA ASP A 312 -1.29 28.31 10.49
C ASP A 312 -0.51 27.57 9.40
N LEU A 313 -0.29 28.23 8.26
CA LEU A 313 0.31 27.61 7.07
C LEU A 313 1.37 28.52 6.46
N ASN A 314 2.58 27.99 6.35
CA ASN A 314 3.75 28.72 5.86
C ASN A 314 4.50 27.92 4.79
N LEU A 315 5.18 28.62 3.88
CA LEU A 315 6.13 28.00 2.95
C LEU A 315 7.53 28.05 3.57
N VAL A 316 8.23 26.92 3.57
CA VAL A 316 9.63 26.87 4.05
C VAL A 316 10.53 27.49 2.99
N ASP A 317 11.30 28.51 3.36
CA ASP A 317 12.20 29.26 2.45
C ASP A 317 11.48 29.80 1.19
N GLU A 318 10.20 30.17 1.32
CA GLU A 318 9.33 30.56 0.21
C GLU A 318 9.22 29.51 -0.91
N ASN A 319 9.52 28.25 -0.63
CA ASN A 319 9.45 27.17 -1.59
C ASN A 319 8.01 26.64 -1.70
N PRO A 320 7.33 26.76 -2.85
CA PRO A 320 5.94 26.30 -3.02
C PRO A 320 5.80 24.77 -2.97
N PHE A 321 6.90 24.01 -2.86
CA PHE A 321 6.90 22.56 -2.74
C PHE A 321 7.10 22.06 -1.30
N VAL A 322 7.35 22.95 -0.34
CA VAL A 322 7.57 22.58 1.07
C VAL A 322 6.67 23.42 1.97
N TRP A 323 5.57 22.83 2.41
CA TRP A 323 4.57 23.52 3.22
C TRP A 323 4.72 23.07 4.67
N LYS A 324 4.76 24.03 5.59
CA LYS A 324 4.72 23.81 7.02
C LYS A 324 3.32 24.16 7.53
N LEU A 325 2.60 23.15 8.00
CA LEU A 325 1.28 23.26 8.60
C LEU A 325 1.41 23.16 10.11
N THR A 326 0.97 24.19 10.83
CA THR A 326 0.83 24.18 12.28
C THR A 326 -0.66 24.09 12.60
N TYR A 327 -1.07 23.00 13.23
CA TYR A 327 -2.44 22.82 13.72
C TYR A 327 -2.49 23.05 15.24
N PHE A 328 -3.40 23.89 15.68
CA PHE A 328 -3.69 24.16 17.09
C PHE A 328 -4.94 23.38 17.48
N GLY A 329 -4.77 22.44 18.42
CA GLY A 329 -5.85 21.59 18.88
C GLY A 329 -7.02 22.39 19.44
N LYS A 330 -8.24 22.08 18.97
CA LYS A 330 -9.44 22.83 19.35
C LYS A 330 -9.75 22.70 20.85
N PRO A 331 -10.23 23.77 21.51
CA PRO A 331 -10.69 23.70 22.89
C PRO A 331 -11.75 22.63 23.09
N MET A 332 -11.76 22.00 24.27
CA MET A 332 -12.71 20.93 24.64
C MET A 332 -12.63 19.68 23.77
N THR A 333 -11.55 19.48 23.01
CA THR A 333 -11.27 18.22 22.31
C THR A 333 -10.18 17.43 23.03
N HIS A 334 -9.93 16.19 22.61
CA HIS A 334 -8.80 15.41 23.11
C HIS A 334 -7.42 15.97 22.70
N LEU A 335 -7.39 16.95 21.78
CA LEU A 335 -6.17 17.64 21.32
C LEU A 335 -6.00 19.02 21.96
N ASP A 336 -6.89 19.42 22.88
CA ASP A 336 -6.91 20.76 23.49
C ASP A 336 -5.53 21.15 24.04
N GLY A 337 -5.05 22.34 23.64
CA GLY A 337 -3.73 22.88 23.99
C GLY A 337 -2.56 22.32 23.18
N GLY A 338 -2.75 21.28 22.36
CA GLY A 338 -1.70 20.70 21.53
C GLY A 338 -1.33 21.58 20.34
N ILE A 339 -0.02 21.69 20.06
CA ILE A 339 0.52 22.35 18.87
C ILE A 339 1.16 21.28 17.99
N PHE A 340 0.71 21.12 16.75
CA PHE A 340 1.17 20.05 15.85
C PHE A 340 1.84 20.66 14.63
N GLU A 341 3.15 20.50 14.55
CA GLU A 341 3.92 20.90 13.36
C GLU A 341 4.01 19.74 12.38
N ILE A 342 3.58 19.99 11.14
CA ILE A 342 3.45 19.00 10.08
C ILE A 342 4.17 19.53 8.84
N ASP A 343 5.11 18.74 8.33
CA ASP A 343 5.82 19.01 7.09
C ASP A 343 5.13 18.29 5.93
N ILE A 344 4.87 19.02 4.85
CA ILE A 344 4.25 18.53 3.62
C ILE A 344 5.21 18.79 2.46
N HIS A 345 5.77 17.72 1.91
CA HIS A 345 6.64 17.77 0.74
C HIS A 345 5.85 17.40 -0.51
N LEU A 346 5.92 18.26 -1.53
CA LEU A 346 5.19 18.14 -2.79
C LEU A 346 6.14 17.78 -3.92
N SER A 347 5.71 16.83 -4.76
CA SER A 347 6.48 16.45 -5.94
C SER A 347 6.29 17.49 -7.06
N PRO A 348 7.33 17.73 -7.89
CA PRO A 348 7.16 18.43 -9.17
C PRO A 348 6.16 17.78 -10.12
N ASN A 349 5.85 16.49 -9.93
CA ASN A 349 4.84 15.73 -10.67
C ASN A 349 3.51 15.64 -9.90
N PHE A 350 3.18 16.61 -9.07
CA PHE A 350 1.85 16.68 -8.43
C PHE A 350 0.81 17.14 -9.49
N PRO A 351 -0.37 16.50 -9.58
CA PRO A 351 -0.97 15.56 -8.63
C PRO A 351 -0.75 14.06 -8.91
N GLU A 352 -0.05 13.68 -9.98
CA GLU A 352 0.23 12.27 -10.31
C GLU A 352 1.00 11.58 -9.18
N VAL A 353 1.92 12.30 -8.53
CA VAL A 353 2.64 11.89 -7.32
C VAL A 353 2.09 12.68 -6.13
N GLN A 354 1.57 11.95 -5.14
CA GLN A 354 0.88 12.53 -4.00
C GLN A 354 1.86 13.02 -2.91
N PRO A 355 1.46 14.00 -2.07
CA PRO A 355 2.35 14.60 -1.07
C PRO A 355 2.90 13.60 -0.04
N ARG A 356 4.11 13.84 0.46
CA ARG A 356 4.66 13.15 1.64
C ARG A 356 4.42 14.02 2.87
N VAL A 357 3.66 13.50 3.83
CA VAL A 357 3.24 14.22 5.03
C VAL A 357 3.79 13.54 6.27
N SER A 358 4.51 14.30 7.08
CA SER A 358 5.13 13.82 8.31
C SER A 358 4.97 14.84 9.44
N MET A 359 4.72 14.33 10.63
CA MET A 359 4.75 15.08 11.88
C MET A 359 6.20 15.40 12.24
N ARG A 360 6.49 16.66 12.52
CA ARG A 360 7.79 17.09 13.06
C ARG A 360 7.88 16.85 14.57
N THR A 361 6.77 17.01 15.26
CA THR A 361 6.64 16.67 16.68
C THR A 361 6.18 15.22 16.86
N SER A 362 6.80 14.50 17.80
CA SER A 362 6.42 13.10 18.08
C SER A 362 5.02 13.05 18.69
N PHE A 363 4.05 12.48 17.95
CA PHE A 363 2.67 12.36 18.40
C PHE A 363 2.21 10.91 18.47
N PHE A 364 1.70 10.48 19.63
CA PHE A 364 1.27 9.10 19.85
C PHE A 364 -0.18 8.92 19.42
N HIS A 365 -0.39 8.51 18.18
CA HIS A 365 -1.73 8.41 17.57
C HIS A 365 -1.85 7.19 16.64
N VAL A 366 -3.06 6.66 16.46
CA VAL A 366 -3.30 5.48 15.60
C VAL A 366 -3.01 5.77 14.12
N ARG A 367 -3.19 7.01 13.67
CA ARG A 367 -2.93 7.49 12.29
C ARG A 367 -1.51 8.03 12.06
N VAL A 368 -0.66 8.08 13.09
CA VAL A 368 0.71 8.62 13.00
C VAL A 368 1.70 7.52 13.29
N SER A 369 2.54 7.17 12.32
CA SER A 369 3.54 6.13 12.51
C SER A 369 4.58 6.57 13.56
N PRO A 370 5.33 5.64 14.17
CA PRO A 370 6.42 5.98 15.10
C PRO A 370 7.48 6.93 14.51
N ASP A 371 7.62 6.95 13.18
CA ASP A 371 8.52 7.84 12.44
C ASP A 371 7.86 9.17 12.02
N GLY A 372 6.63 9.43 12.48
CA GLY A 372 5.87 10.65 12.19
C GLY A 372 5.06 10.63 10.90
N VAL A 373 5.11 9.57 10.09
CA VAL A 373 4.34 9.50 8.83
C VAL A 373 2.84 9.48 9.12
N LEU A 374 2.10 10.41 8.51
CA LEU A 374 0.66 10.54 8.73
C LEU A 374 -0.15 9.75 7.68
N CYS A 375 -1.09 8.94 8.16
CA CYS A 375 -2.13 8.31 7.34
C CYS A 375 -3.38 9.18 7.29
N TYR A 376 -3.64 9.81 6.15
CA TYR A 376 -4.82 10.64 5.92
C TYR A 376 -5.40 10.40 4.52
N PHE A 377 -6.63 10.87 4.31
CA PHE A 377 -7.36 10.70 3.05
C PHE A 377 -7.94 12.04 2.60
N PRO A 378 -7.40 12.66 1.54
CA PRO A 378 -7.99 13.86 0.97
C PRO A 378 -9.29 13.51 0.24
N HIS A 379 -10.27 14.42 0.27
CA HIS A 379 -11.51 14.24 -0.51
C HIS A 379 -11.27 14.33 -2.03
N ARG A 380 -10.31 15.17 -2.44
CA ARG A 380 -9.75 15.21 -3.80
C ARG A 380 -8.24 15.31 -3.72
N SER A 381 -7.55 14.49 -4.49
CA SER A 381 -6.10 14.37 -4.49
C SER A 381 -5.37 15.39 -5.37
N GLU A 382 -6.11 16.24 -6.09
CA GLU A 382 -5.56 17.20 -7.06
C GLU A 382 -5.33 18.61 -6.50
N GLU A 383 -5.91 18.93 -5.34
CA GLU A 383 -5.85 20.27 -4.77
C GLU A 383 -5.40 20.21 -3.30
N MET A 384 -4.46 21.07 -2.93
CA MET A 384 -3.82 21.07 -1.62
C MET A 384 -4.78 21.39 -0.45
N ARG A 385 -5.85 22.11 -0.72
CA ARG A 385 -6.89 22.40 0.29
C ARG A 385 -7.45 21.12 0.89
N TYR A 386 -7.81 20.14 0.06
CA TYR A 386 -8.38 18.87 0.53
C TYR A 386 -7.35 17.98 1.23
N HIS A 387 -6.05 18.16 0.95
CA HIS A 387 -5.00 17.53 1.73
C HIS A 387 -4.94 18.10 3.14
N ILE A 388 -4.96 19.42 3.30
CA ILE A 388 -4.97 20.07 4.62
C ILE A 388 -6.22 19.63 5.41
N ASP A 389 -7.40 19.68 4.79
CA ASP A 389 -8.65 19.25 5.43
C ASP A 389 -8.57 17.77 5.86
N GLY A 390 -8.02 16.90 5.01
CA GLY A 390 -7.84 15.47 5.30
C GLY A 390 -6.83 15.21 6.42
N ILE A 391 -5.74 15.98 6.49
CA ILE A 391 -4.75 15.92 7.56
C ILE A 391 -5.39 16.26 8.91
N VAL A 392 -6.11 17.39 8.97
CA VAL A 392 -6.80 17.83 10.19
C VAL A 392 -7.89 16.82 10.59
N ALA A 393 -8.68 16.34 9.63
CA ALA A 393 -9.71 15.32 9.89
C ALA A 393 -9.12 14.02 10.45
N ALA A 394 -7.93 13.60 9.98
CA ALA A 394 -7.26 12.40 10.48
C ALA A 394 -6.74 12.56 11.91
N LEU A 395 -6.39 13.77 12.35
CA LEU A 395 -5.98 14.06 13.72
C LEU A 395 -7.18 14.23 14.66
N GLU A 396 -8.27 14.85 14.19
CA GLU A 396 -9.48 15.09 14.98
C GLU A 396 -10.36 13.82 15.17
N GLU A 397 -10.04 12.71 14.49
CA GLU A 397 -10.84 11.49 14.50
C GLU A 397 -10.79 10.76 15.87
N GLU A 398 -11.80 10.95 16.71
CA GLU A 398 -11.81 10.40 18.07
C GLU A 398 -12.13 8.92 18.16
N ASN A 399 -13.06 8.45 17.33
CA ASN A 399 -13.58 7.07 17.39
C ASN A 399 -13.59 6.44 16.00
N PRO A 400 -12.42 6.25 15.36
CA PRO A 400 -12.34 5.57 14.08
C PRO A 400 -12.94 4.16 14.17
N PRO A 401 -13.65 3.69 13.12
CA PRO A 401 -13.96 2.27 13.00
C PRO A 401 -12.65 1.46 12.98
N TYR A 402 -12.68 0.23 13.51
CA TYR A 402 -11.51 -0.63 13.48
C TYR A 402 -11.16 -0.99 12.03
N ASP A 403 -10.05 -0.45 11.54
CA ASP A 403 -9.44 -0.84 10.27
C ASP A 403 -7.92 -0.92 10.42
N PRO A 404 -7.32 -2.12 10.50
CA PRO A 404 -5.88 -2.28 10.66
C PRO A 404 -5.06 -1.72 9.48
N ARG A 405 -5.68 -1.50 8.31
CA ARG A 405 -5.04 -0.87 7.13
C ARG A 405 -4.82 0.63 7.32
N THR A 406 -5.44 1.21 8.34
CA THR A 406 -5.29 2.63 8.68
C THR A 406 -4.51 2.88 9.96
N ALA A 407 -4.28 1.82 10.73
CA ALA A 407 -3.60 1.87 12.01
C ALA A 407 -2.09 1.73 11.81
N VAL A 408 -1.44 2.83 11.41
CA VAL A 408 -0.02 2.87 11.03
C VAL A 408 0.94 2.81 12.23
N ASN A 409 0.41 2.91 13.44
CA ASN A 409 1.16 2.68 14.68
C ASN A 409 0.63 1.43 15.40
N PRO A 410 1.32 0.28 15.28
CA PRO A 410 0.86 -0.97 15.85
C PRO A 410 0.69 -0.93 17.37
N GLU A 411 1.53 -0.19 18.09
CA GLU A 411 1.44 -0.06 19.54
C GLU A 411 0.22 0.76 19.95
N ALA A 412 0.04 1.93 19.32
CA ALA A 412 -1.13 2.78 19.53
C ALA A 412 -2.42 2.02 19.21
N SER A 413 -2.45 1.29 18.09
CA SER A 413 -3.56 0.45 17.66
C SER A 413 -3.94 -0.59 18.71
N ARG A 414 -2.95 -1.38 19.17
CA ARG A 414 -3.15 -2.40 20.21
C ARG A 414 -3.74 -1.81 21.49
N LEU A 415 -3.29 -0.61 21.88
CA LEU A 415 -3.81 0.05 23.08
C LEU A 415 -5.21 0.64 22.88
N PHE A 416 -5.48 1.21 21.70
CA PHE A 416 -6.75 1.88 21.39
C PHE A 416 -7.93 0.91 21.30
N TRP A 417 -7.75 -0.22 20.60
CA TRP A 417 -8.79 -1.24 20.45
C TRP A 417 -8.71 -2.37 21.50
N GLY A 418 -7.74 -2.31 22.42
CA GLY A 418 -7.57 -3.28 23.50
C GLY A 418 -8.59 -3.17 24.64
N THR A 419 -8.20 -3.71 25.79
CA THR A 419 -9.03 -3.77 27.01
C THR A 419 -9.33 -2.37 27.58
N PRO A 420 -10.28 -2.21 28.52
CA PRO A 420 -10.51 -0.92 29.19
C PRO A 420 -9.26 -0.34 29.87
N GLU A 421 -8.33 -1.20 30.32
CA GLU A 421 -7.05 -0.77 30.89
C GLU A 421 -6.09 -0.27 29.81
N ASP A 422 -6.02 -0.95 28.67
CA ASP A 422 -5.21 -0.53 27.52
C ASP A 422 -5.68 0.84 26.99
N ARG A 423 -7.00 1.06 26.91
CA ARG A 423 -7.56 2.36 26.49
C ARG A 423 -7.20 3.48 27.46
N LYS A 424 -7.11 3.18 28.77
CA LYS A 424 -6.62 4.16 29.75
C LYS A 424 -5.13 4.47 29.54
N ARG A 425 -4.32 3.46 29.21
CA ARG A 425 -2.90 3.64 28.87
C ARG A 425 -2.75 4.47 27.60
N TYR A 426 -3.51 4.19 26.55
CA TYR A 426 -3.55 4.99 25.32
C TYR A 426 -3.80 6.47 25.62
N LYS A 427 -4.88 6.78 26.36
CA LYS A 427 -5.23 8.16 26.72
C LYS A 427 -4.12 8.86 27.52
N ARG A 428 -3.37 8.12 28.34
CA ARG A 428 -2.23 8.65 29.10
C ARG A 428 -1.04 8.97 28.20
N GLU A 429 -0.69 8.07 27.28
CA GLU A 429 0.42 8.30 26.33
C GLU A 429 0.09 9.40 25.32
N LEU A 430 -1.16 9.45 24.84
CA LEU A 430 -1.67 10.54 24.00
C LEU A 430 -1.46 11.89 24.70
N ARG A 431 -1.92 12.05 25.95
CA ARG A 431 -1.73 13.29 26.73
C ARG A 431 -0.27 13.66 26.93
N ARG A 432 0.59 12.69 27.25
CA ARG A 432 2.03 12.91 27.35
C ARG A 432 2.67 13.33 26.02
N SER A 433 2.13 12.85 24.90
CA SER A 433 2.60 13.31 23.60
C SER A 433 2.15 14.73 23.29
N LEU A 434 0.95 15.13 23.71
CA LEU A 434 0.47 16.53 23.60
C LEU A 434 1.34 17.50 24.40
N GLU A 435 1.66 17.16 25.65
CA GLU A 435 2.57 17.98 26.49
C GLU A 435 3.93 18.17 25.79
N ARG A 436 4.48 17.10 25.19
CA ARG A 436 5.73 17.19 24.43
C ARG A 436 5.62 18.06 23.18
N THR A 437 4.46 18.12 22.53
CA THR A 437 4.33 18.98 21.36
C THR A 437 4.28 20.45 21.73
N MET A 438 3.79 20.79 22.93
CA MET A 438 3.87 22.14 23.49
C MET A 438 5.30 22.55 23.85
N ASP A 439 6.11 21.62 24.37
CA ASP A 439 7.51 21.90 24.75
C ASP A 439 8.45 22.04 23.53
N GLN A 440 8.05 21.49 22.38
CA GLN A 440 8.86 21.45 21.15
C GLN A 440 8.49 22.53 20.12
N ALA A 441 7.34 23.18 20.28
CA ALA A 441 6.86 24.30 19.47
C ALA A 441 7.32 25.63 20.09
#